data_AF-A0A090QXB5-F1
#
_entry.id   AF-A0A090QXB5-F1
#
_cell.length_a   1.000
_cell.length_b   1.000
_cell.length_c   1.000
_cell.angle_alpha   90.00
_cell.angle_beta   90.00
_cell.angle_gamma   90.00
#
_symmetry.space_group_name_H-M   'P 1'
#
loop_
_entity.id
_entity.type
_entity.pdbx_description
1 polymer ?
#
loop_
_entity_poly.entity_id
_entity_poly.type
_entity_poly.pdbx_seq_one_letter_code
_entity_poly.pdbx_strand_id
1 'polypeptide(L)'
;MDGPQQNNNVGGDTTAALLRNARFDENVKAVVLRVDSPGGSAFASEVIRNEVDALKAAGKPVVVSMSSVAASGGYWISASADKIMAQPTTITGSIGIFAIMTTFEKGLEKMGVYSDGVGTTRLPVSV
;
A
#
# COMPACT_ATOMS: atom_id res chain seq x y z
N MET A 1 4.75 0.25 -1.73
CA MET A 1 5.03 -0.03 -3.15
C MET A 1 4.87 -1.51 -3.39
N ASP A 2 4.56 -1.91 -4.61
CA ASP A 2 4.44 -3.32 -4.96
C ASP A 2 5.82 -3.99 -4.95
N GLY A 3 5.84 -5.28 -4.63
CA GLY A 3 7.06 -6.07 -4.60
C GLY A 3 7.95 -5.86 -3.37
N PRO A 4 9.15 -6.46 -3.37
CA PRO A 4 10.14 -6.28 -2.32
C PRO A 4 10.76 -4.87 -2.39
N GLN A 5 11.06 -4.28 -1.23
CA GLN A 5 11.75 -3.00 -1.13
C GLN A 5 12.88 -3.07 -0.12
N GLN A 6 13.95 -2.29 -0.36
CA GLN A 6 15.06 -2.10 0.58
C GLN A 6 15.18 -0.62 0.94
N ASN A 7 15.12 -0.31 2.23
CA ASN A 7 15.31 1.00 2.87
C ASN A 7 14.38 2.15 2.37
N ASN A 8 13.98 3.01 3.30
CA ASN A 8 13.18 4.23 3.11
C ASN A 8 11.77 4.08 2.47
N ASN A 9 11.43 2.94 1.88
CA ASN A 9 10.11 2.64 1.33
C ASN A 9 9.54 1.34 1.90
N VAL A 10 8.21 1.29 2.03
CA VAL A 10 7.49 0.07 2.43
C VAL A 10 7.18 -0.76 1.19
N GLY A 11 7.73 -1.98 1.13
CA GLY A 11 7.40 -2.99 0.12
C GLY A 11 6.29 -3.90 0.62
N GLY A 12 5.29 -4.17 -0.23
CA GLY A 12 4.19 -5.08 0.08
C GLY A 12 4.69 -6.46 0.48
N ASP A 13 5.53 -7.05 -0.37
CA ASP A 13 6.05 -8.41 -0.19
C ASP A 13 7.00 -8.49 1.03
N THR A 14 7.89 -7.50 1.19
CA THR A 14 8.83 -7.47 2.31
C THR A 14 8.08 -7.40 3.65
N THR A 15 7.08 -6.51 3.75
CA THR A 15 6.33 -6.31 4.98
C THR A 15 5.43 -7.51 5.28
N ALA A 16 4.77 -8.06 4.26
CA ALA A 16 3.96 -9.27 4.39
C ALA A 16 4.80 -10.48 4.83
N ALA A 17 6.01 -10.65 4.30
CA ALA A 17 6.92 -11.71 4.72
C ALA A 17 7.31 -11.58 6.20
N LEU A 18 7.58 -10.36 6.69
CA LEU A 18 7.88 -10.12 8.10
C LEU A 18 6.68 -10.44 9.01
N LEU A 19 5.47 -10.01 8.63
CA LEU A 19 4.24 -10.32 9.37
C LEU A 19 3.95 -11.83 9.37
N ARG A 20 4.21 -12.51 8.24
CA ARG A 20 4.09 -13.96 8.11
C ARG A 20 5.09 -14.69 9.01
N ASN A 21 6.34 -14.25 9.06
CA ASN A 21 7.33 -14.83 9.98
C ASN A 21 6.88 -14.68 11.44
N ALA A 22 6.39 -13.48 11.81
CA ALA A 22 5.83 -13.25 13.13
C ALA A 22 4.61 -14.13 13.44
N ARG A 23 3.80 -14.48 12.42
CA ARG A 23 2.66 -15.39 12.57
C ARG A 23 3.08 -16.80 12.93
N PHE A 24 4.16 -17.32 12.34
CA PHE A 24 4.61 -18.70 12.57
C PHE A 24 5.67 -18.85 13.68
N ASP A 25 6.23 -17.76 14.20
CA ASP A 25 7.14 -17.82 15.35
C ASP A 25 6.38 -18.03 16.67
N GLU A 26 6.55 -19.19 17.32
CA GLU A 26 5.88 -19.53 18.58
C GLU A 26 6.23 -18.57 19.73
N ASN A 27 7.35 -17.87 19.67
CA ASN A 27 7.76 -16.89 20.69
C ASN A 27 7.02 -15.55 20.53
N VAL A 28 6.49 -15.25 19.34
CA VAL A 28 5.71 -14.04 19.09
C VAL A 28 4.27 -14.24 19.55
N LYS A 29 3.84 -13.46 20.54
CA LYS A 29 2.48 -13.52 21.11
C LYS A 29 1.54 -12.44 20.61
N ALA A 30 2.08 -11.34 20.08
CA ALA A 30 1.34 -10.22 19.52
C ALA A 30 2.25 -9.42 18.58
N VAL A 31 1.66 -8.56 17.73
CA VAL A 31 2.40 -7.66 16.83
C VAL A 31 1.99 -6.22 17.09
N VAL A 32 2.99 -5.34 17.21
CA VAL A 32 2.77 -3.89 17.12
C VAL A 32 3.16 -3.44 15.72
N LEU A 33 2.18 -3.03 14.92
CA LEU A 33 2.43 -2.47 13.59
C LEU A 33 2.67 -0.96 13.71
N ARG A 34 3.93 -0.55 13.62
CA ARG A 34 4.31 0.87 13.61
C ARG A 34 4.13 1.44 12.21
N VAL A 35 3.27 2.47 12.07
CA VAL A 35 2.93 3.05 10.77
C VAL A 35 3.34 4.52 10.72
N ASP A 36 4.20 4.86 9.76
CA ASP A 36 4.51 6.23 9.34
C ASP A 36 4.50 6.29 7.81
N SER A 37 3.30 6.42 7.22
CA SER A 37 3.10 6.27 5.77
C SER A 37 1.97 7.17 5.25
N PRO A 38 2.22 7.92 4.15
CA PRO A 38 1.17 8.67 3.45
C PRO A 38 0.29 7.78 2.55
N GLY A 39 0.58 6.48 2.44
CA GLY A 39 -0.11 5.55 1.55
C GLY A 39 0.73 5.12 0.35
N GLY A 40 0.09 4.87 -0.79
CA GLY A 40 0.74 4.40 -2.02
C GLY A 40 -0.10 3.35 -2.74
N SER A 41 0.55 2.30 -3.25
CA SER A 41 -0.13 1.23 -3.99
C SER A 41 -1.25 0.57 -3.16
N ALA A 42 -2.44 0.48 -3.77
CA ALA A 42 -3.57 -0.24 -3.22
C ALA A 42 -3.28 -1.76 -3.14
N PHE A 43 -2.60 -2.32 -4.14
CA PHE A 43 -2.28 -3.75 -4.17
C PHE A 43 -1.31 -4.13 -3.04
N ALA A 44 -0.19 -3.42 -2.89
CA ALA A 44 0.72 -3.62 -1.77
C ALA A 44 0.04 -3.45 -0.41
N SER A 45 -0.87 -2.47 -0.28
CA SER A 45 -1.62 -2.26 0.96
C SER A 45 -2.49 -3.47 1.30
N GLU A 46 -3.15 -4.05 0.30
CA GLU A 46 -3.97 -5.24 0.50
C GLU A 46 -3.15 -6.49 0.83
N VAL A 47 -1.99 -6.67 0.19
CA VAL A 47 -1.04 -7.75 0.53
C VAL A 47 -0.63 -7.69 2.00
N ILE A 48 -0.35 -6.50 2.53
CA ILE A 48 0.00 -6.31 3.94
C ILE A 48 -1.22 -6.54 4.84
N ARG A 49 -2.38 -5.97 4.50
CA ARG A 49 -3.62 -6.11 5.28
C ARG A 49 -4.01 -7.57 5.45
N ASN A 50 -3.83 -8.39 4.41
CA ASN A 50 -4.12 -9.82 4.47
C ASN A 50 -3.26 -10.57 5.50
N GLU A 51 -1.98 -10.20 5.69
CA GLU A 51 -1.16 -10.80 6.75
C GLU A 51 -1.51 -10.26 8.14
N VAL A 52 -2.01 -9.02 8.25
CA VAL A 52 -2.60 -8.51 9.50
C VAL A 52 -3.82 -9.35 9.89
N ASP A 53 -4.74 -9.59 8.96
CA ASP A 53 -5.90 -10.47 9.20
C ASP A 53 -5.47 -11.89 9.55
N ALA A 54 -4.45 -12.42 8.87
CA ALA A 54 -3.93 -13.77 9.13
C ALA A 54 -3.29 -13.91 10.51
N LEU A 55 -2.59 -12.88 11.01
CA LEU A 55 -2.05 -12.84 12.38
C LEU A 55 -3.18 -12.93 13.41
N LYS A 56 -4.22 -12.13 13.21
CA LYS A 56 -5.41 -12.13 14.09
C LYS A 56 -6.12 -13.47 14.08
N ALA A 57 -6.32 -14.06 12.89
CA ALA A 57 -6.92 -15.37 12.74
C ALA A 57 -6.10 -16.49 13.43
N ALA A 58 -4.78 -16.33 13.50
CA ALA A 58 -3.88 -17.21 14.25
C ALA A 58 -3.88 -16.95 15.77
N GLY A 59 -4.75 -16.06 16.28
CA GLY A 59 -4.85 -15.73 17.69
C GLY A 59 -3.76 -14.80 18.20
N LYS A 60 -3.00 -14.14 17.31
CA LYS A 60 -1.97 -13.16 17.68
C LYS A 60 -2.53 -11.74 17.50
N PRO A 61 -2.81 -11.01 18.59
CA PRO A 61 -3.36 -9.66 18.48
C PRO A 61 -2.43 -8.72 17.72
N VAL A 62 -3.00 -7.85 16.90
CA VAL A 62 -2.30 -6.79 16.18
C VAL A 62 -2.75 -5.43 16.70
N VAL A 63 -1.81 -4.66 17.25
CA VAL A 63 -2.04 -3.27 17.66
C VAL A 63 -1.30 -2.35 16.72
N VAL A 64 -2.01 -1.40 16.12
CA VAL A 64 -1.38 -0.36 15.30
C VAL A 64 -0.99 0.83 16.17
N SER A 65 0.26 1.27 16.01
CA SER A 65 0.75 2.54 16.55
C SER A 65 1.05 3.49 15.39
N MET A 66 0.20 4.50 15.21
CA MET A 66 0.39 5.52 14.19
C MET A 66 1.41 6.56 14.66
N SER A 67 2.34 6.91 13.77
CA SER A 67 3.36 7.93 13.94
C SER A 67 2.82 9.29 13.46
N SER A 68 3.62 10.06 12.72
CA SER A 68 3.25 11.34 12.14
C SER A 68 2.11 11.19 11.12
N VAL A 69 2.22 10.21 10.22
CA VAL A 69 1.23 9.99 9.14
C VAL A 69 0.81 8.52 9.06
N ALA A 70 -0.48 8.24 8.92
CA ALA A 70 -1.02 6.93 8.60
C ALA A 70 -2.30 7.10 7.77
N ALA A 71 -2.15 7.52 6.52
CA ALA A 71 -3.24 7.96 5.65
C ALA A 71 -3.34 7.10 4.38
N SER A 72 -4.50 7.07 3.72
CA SER A 72 -4.75 6.30 2.48
C SER A 72 -4.32 4.82 2.65
N GLY A 73 -3.37 4.31 1.87
CA GLY A 73 -2.80 2.96 2.05
C GLY A 73 -2.23 2.69 3.45
N GLY A 74 -1.71 3.71 4.15
CA GLY A 74 -1.27 3.59 5.54
C GLY A 74 -2.42 3.33 6.51
N TYR A 75 -3.59 3.94 6.27
CA TYR A 75 -4.81 3.62 7.00
C TYR A 75 -5.35 2.24 6.58
N TRP A 76 -5.26 1.89 5.29
CA TRP A 76 -5.70 0.60 4.76
C TRP A 76 -5.04 -0.58 5.48
N ILE A 77 -3.72 -0.58 5.64
CA ILE A 77 -3.00 -1.64 6.38
C ILE A 77 -3.32 -1.66 7.88
N SER A 78 -3.85 -0.56 8.40
CA SER A 78 -4.17 -0.38 9.82
C SER A 78 -5.60 -0.79 10.18
N ALA A 79 -6.53 -0.68 9.22
CA ALA A 79 -7.97 -0.79 9.44
C ALA A 79 -8.40 -2.14 10.04
N SER A 80 -7.64 -3.20 9.74
CA SER A 80 -7.87 -4.55 10.21
C SER A 80 -7.41 -4.82 11.64
N ALA A 81 -6.62 -3.95 12.28
CA ALA A 81 -6.01 -4.23 13.58
C ALA A 81 -7.05 -4.38 14.73
N ASP A 82 -6.68 -5.05 15.82
CA ASP A 82 -7.53 -5.17 17.02
C ASP A 82 -7.66 -3.84 17.75
N LYS A 83 -6.61 -3.02 17.71
CA LYS A 83 -6.62 -1.67 18.29
C LYS A 83 -5.75 -0.74 17.45
N ILE A 84 -6.25 0.47 17.24
CA ILE A 84 -5.53 1.55 16.56
C ILE A 84 -5.29 2.67 17.57
N MET A 85 -4.02 3.04 17.75
CA MET A 85 -3.60 4.13 18.61
C MET A 85 -2.95 5.21 17.74
N ALA A 86 -3.41 6.46 17.90
CA ALA A 86 -2.89 7.62 17.20
C ALA A 86 -2.70 8.77 18.19
N GLN A 87 -1.74 9.65 17.91
CA GLN A 87 -1.63 10.92 18.63
C GLN A 87 -2.73 11.86 18.14
N PRO A 88 -3.19 12.83 18.96
CA PRO A 88 -4.16 13.83 18.51
C PRO A 88 -3.71 14.61 17.26
N THR A 89 -2.40 14.67 17.02
CA THR A 89 -1.76 15.35 15.90
C THR A 89 -1.39 14.43 14.73
N THR A 90 -1.62 13.12 14.83
CA THR A 90 -1.36 12.17 13.73
C THR A 90 -2.27 12.50 12.54
N ILE A 91 -1.68 12.62 11.34
CA ILE A 91 -2.44 12.75 10.09
C ILE A 91 -2.87 11.35 9.64
N THR A 92 -4.16 11.04 9.76
CA THR A 92 -4.73 9.76 9.34
C THR A 92 -6.01 9.96 8.52
N GLY A 93 -6.69 8.87 8.15
CA GLY A 93 -7.82 8.89 7.23
C GLY A 93 -7.35 8.97 5.79
N SER A 94 -7.79 9.99 5.04
CA SER A 94 -7.62 10.07 3.58
C SER A 94 -8.15 8.82 2.86
N ILE A 95 -9.35 8.38 3.26
CA ILE A 95 -10.02 7.21 2.69
C ILE A 95 -10.55 7.60 1.31
N GLY A 96 -9.81 7.21 0.28
CA GLY A 96 -10.09 7.51 -1.12
C GLY A 96 -8.98 6.98 -2.03
N ILE A 97 -9.27 6.86 -3.31
CA ILE A 97 -8.32 6.43 -4.34
C ILE A 97 -8.38 7.37 -5.54
N PHE A 98 -7.25 7.58 -6.19
CA PHE A 98 -7.16 8.36 -7.41
C PHE A 98 -6.15 7.73 -8.37
N ALA A 99 -6.31 7.99 -9.66
CA ALA A 99 -5.36 7.60 -10.70
C ALA A 99 -5.22 8.76 -11.68
N ILE A 100 -4.02 8.97 -12.20
CA ILE A 100 -3.72 10.00 -13.19
C ILE A 100 -3.19 9.31 -14.43
N MET A 101 -3.86 9.50 -15.56
CA MET A 101 -3.40 9.07 -16.88
C MET A 101 -3.19 10.32 -17.72
N THR A 102 -1.93 10.62 -18.04
CA THR A 102 -1.57 11.77 -18.85
C THR A 102 -1.22 11.31 -20.25
N THR A 103 -1.83 11.92 -21.26
CA THR A 103 -1.52 11.69 -22.67
C THR A 103 -0.97 12.98 -23.30
N PHE A 104 -0.09 12.85 -24.29
CA PHE A 104 0.70 13.97 -24.82
C PHE A 104 0.45 14.25 -26.31
N GLU A 105 -0.48 13.54 -26.95
CA GLU A 105 -0.75 13.61 -28.38
C GLU A 105 -1.03 15.04 -28.87
N LYS A 106 -1.86 15.79 -28.15
CA LYS A 106 -2.18 17.19 -28.52
C LYS A 106 -1.02 18.15 -28.30
N GLY A 107 -0.12 17.84 -27.36
CA GLY A 107 1.07 18.63 -27.12
C GLY A 107 2.11 18.41 -28.22
N LEU A 108 2.31 17.16 -28.61
CA LEU A 108 3.21 16.73 -29.68
C LEU A 108 2.72 17.20 -31.06
N GLU A 109 1.41 17.16 -31.31
CA GLU A 109 0.80 17.64 -32.55
C GLU A 109 1.14 19.12 -32.80
N LYS A 110 1.12 19.96 -31.76
CA LYS A 110 1.51 21.38 -31.86
C LYS A 110 2.98 21.59 -32.23
N MET A 111 3.81 20.57 -32.01
CA MET A 111 5.22 20.55 -32.39
C MET A 111 5.47 19.80 -33.71
N GLY A 112 4.40 19.39 -34.41
CA GLY A 112 4.48 18.64 -35.68
C GLY A 112 4.86 17.17 -35.53
N VAL A 113 4.73 16.60 -34.33
CA VAL A 113 5.03 15.18 -34.05
C VAL A 113 3.73 14.39 -33.91
N TYR A 114 3.64 13.26 -34.62
CA TYR A 114 2.46 12.40 -34.69
C TYR A 114 2.82 10.94 -34.36
N SER A 115 1.84 10.17 -33.88
CA SER A 115 1.95 8.73 -33.63
C SER A 115 0.84 7.99 -34.39
N ASP A 116 1.19 6.89 -35.05
CA ASP A 116 0.26 6.05 -35.83
C ASP A 116 0.64 4.56 -35.69
N GLY A 117 -0.31 3.66 -35.91
CA GLY A 117 -0.12 2.22 -35.80
C GLY A 117 -1.41 1.41 -35.95
N VAL A 118 -1.30 0.08 -35.96
CA VAL A 118 -2.46 -0.84 -35.99
C VAL A 118 -2.60 -1.56 -34.66
N GLY A 119 -3.83 -1.58 -34.12
CA GLY A 119 -4.18 -2.30 -32.90
C GLY A 119 -5.24 -3.35 -33.19
N THR A 120 -5.10 -4.54 -32.59
CA THR A 120 -6.14 -5.59 -32.64
C THR A 120 -7.30 -5.31 -31.69
N THR A 121 -7.14 -4.34 -30.78
CA THR A 121 -8.15 -3.86 -29.84
C THR A 121 -8.00 -2.36 -29.59
N ARG A 122 -9.07 -1.74 -29.06
CA ARG A 122 -9.05 -0.33 -28.61
C ARG A 122 -8.50 -0.16 -27.19
N LEU A 123 -8.22 -1.26 -26.48
CA LEU A 123 -7.56 -1.17 -25.18
C LEU A 123 -6.15 -0.63 -25.38
N PRO A 124 -5.75 0.42 -24.66
CA PRO A 124 -4.37 0.91 -24.72
C PRO A 124 -3.46 -0.21 -24.23
N VAL A 125 -2.58 -0.67 -25.12
CA VAL A 125 -1.51 -1.59 -24.75
C VAL A 125 -0.42 -0.72 -24.16
N SER A 126 -0.16 -0.85 -22.86
CA SER A 126 0.95 -0.19 -22.22
C SER A 126 2.25 -0.65 -22.91
N VAL A 127 2.88 0.24 -23.66
CA VAL A 127 4.28 0.11 -24.10
C VAL A 127 5.10 1.12 -23.33
#